data_AF-A0A1B6BZX6-F1
#
_entry.id   AF-A0A1B6BZX6-F1
#
_cell.length_a   1.000
_cell.length_b   1.000
_cell.length_c   1.000
_cell.angle_alpha   90.00
_cell.angle_beta   90.00
_cell.angle_gamma   90.00
#
_symmetry.space_group_name_H-M   'P 1'
#
loop_
_entity.id
_entity.type
_entity.pdbx_description
1 polymer ?
#
loop_
_entity_poly.entity_id
_entity_poly.type
_entity_poly.pdbx_seq_one_letter_code
_entity_poly.pdbx_strand_id
1 'polypeptide(L)'
;MSTLAEALKSKSSKHLSVIINAEGEPVTVEARNDEEQNIKLHEITDLLLAAGYFRARIKGLSSFDKVVGGMTWCIDSCDVDIDVDLLFQENLTIGQRISLTEKIVAVLPKLKCPHRIEPHQIQGLDFIHIFPVIQWLIKHSIERRKEMCESYKDYAVKQFNQQYTMTKIKESSKLRKKLICSINKIQVRNKEKI
;
A
#
# COMPACT_ATOMS: atom_id res chain seq x y z
N MET A 1 -46.02 -19.58 -10.87
CA MET A 1 -44.61 -19.70 -10.45
C MET A 1 -43.74 -19.00 -11.47
N SER A 2 -43.08 -17.90 -11.07
CA SER A 2 -42.01 -17.15 -11.79
C SER A 2 -42.42 -16.49 -13.11
N THR A 3 -42.94 -15.26 -13.22
CA THR A 3 -42.67 -13.95 -12.57
C THR A 3 -41.26 -13.36 -12.77
N LEU A 4 -41.22 -12.24 -13.51
CA LEU A 4 -40.33 -11.07 -13.39
C LEU A 4 -38.85 -11.17 -13.83
N ALA A 5 -38.28 -12.35 -14.06
CA ALA A 5 -36.85 -12.46 -14.42
C ALA A 5 -36.52 -12.07 -15.89
N GLU A 6 -37.46 -12.21 -16.82
CA GLU A 6 -37.20 -11.94 -18.25
C GLU A 6 -37.34 -10.47 -18.66
N ALA A 7 -37.83 -9.60 -17.77
CA ALA A 7 -38.11 -8.19 -18.09
C ALA A 7 -36.98 -7.20 -17.71
N LEU A 8 -35.88 -7.64 -17.10
CA LEU A 8 -34.83 -6.75 -16.57
C LEU A 8 -33.46 -6.87 -17.27
N LYS A 9 -33.38 -7.44 -18.47
CA LYS A 9 -32.13 -7.37 -19.24
C LYS A 9 -31.98 -5.95 -19.81
N SER A 10 -31.35 -5.07 -19.03
CA SER A 10 -31.05 -3.70 -19.45
C SER A 10 -30.29 -3.74 -20.77
N LYS A 11 -30.90 -3.21 -21.84
CA LYS A 11 -30.21 -2.86 -23.07
C LYS A 11 -29.23 -1.73 -22.74
N SER A 12 -28.02 -2.09 -22.31
CA SER A 12 -26.89 -1.18 -22.35
C SER A 12 -26.59 -0.94 -23.83
N SER A 13 -27.00 0.23 -24.33
CA SER A 13 -26.70 0.68 -25.68
C SER A 13 -25.19 0.85 -25.80
N LYS A 14 -24.52 -0.20 -26.27
CA LYS A 14 -23.17 -0.08 -26.80
C LYS A 14 -23.31 0.66 -28.13
N HIS A 15 -23.09 1.96 -28.11
CA HIS A 15 -22.86 2.73 -29.33
C HIS A 15 -21.49 2.30 -29.89
N LEU A 16 -21.45 1.16 -30.58
CA LEU A 16 -20.26 0.74 -31.33
C LEU A 16 -20.07 1.70 -32.49
N SER A 17 -18.96 2.41 -32.50
CA SER A 17 -18.48 3.16 -33.67
C SER A 17 -17.97 2.18 -34.72
N VAL A 18 -18.86 1.69 -35.59
CA VAL A 18 -18.45 0.93 -36.77
C VAL A 18 -17.83 1.90 -37.77
N ILE A 19 -16.50 1.89 -37.91
CA ILE A 19 -15.80 2.61 -38.97
C ILE A 19 -15.77 1.68 -40.19
N ILE A 20 -16.38 2.12 -41.30
CA ILE A 20 -16.44 1.37 -42.56
C ILE A 20 -15.20 1.76 -43.39
N ASN A 21 -14.44 0.77 -43.85
CA ASN A 21 -13.30 0.97 -44.76
C ASN A 21 -13.78 1.34 -46.19
N ALA A 22 -12.86 1.76 -47.06
CA ALA A 22 -13.20 2.17 -48.42
C ALA A 22 -13.84 1.05 -49.27
N GLU A 23 -13.66 -0.22 -48.88
CA GLU A 23 -14.24 -1.40 -49.50
C GLU A 23 -15.57 -1.88 -48.90
N GLY A 24 -16.14 -1.18 -47.90
CA GLY A 24 -17.48 -1.47 -47.37
C GLY A 24 -17.56 -2.62 -46.36
N GLU A 25 -16.44 -3.10 -45.83
CA GLU A 25 -16.39 -4.10 -44.77
C GLU A 25 -16.35 -3.44 -43.36
N PRO A 26 -17.09 -3.99 -42.38
CA PRO A 26 -17.03 -3.52 -41.00
C PRO A 26 -15.70 -3.96 -40.37
N VAL A 27 -14.73 -3.05 -40.25
CA VAL A 27 -13.47 -3.35 -39.57
C VAL A 27 -13.65 -3.17 -38.06
N THR A 28 -13.61 -4.27 -37.31
CA THR A 28 -13.60 -4.30 -35.84
C THR A 28 -12.22 -3.90 -35.31
N VAL A 29 -11.91 -2.60 -35.30
CA VAL A 29 -10.64 -2.10 -34.74
C VAL A 29 -10.67 -2.04 -33.20
N GLU A 30 -11.84 -1.87 -32.59
CA GLU A 30 -11.98 -1.64 -31.13
C GLU A 30 -11.76 -2.91 -30.27
N ALA A 31 -12.17 -4.09 -30.75
CA ALA A 31 -12.18 -5.32 -29.94
C ALA A 31 -10.77 -5.81 -29.52
N ARG A 32 -9.75 -5.58 -30.35
CA ARG A 32 -8.38 -6.06 -30.11
C ARG A 32 -7.65 -5.24 -29.04
N ASN A 33 -7.93 -3.93 -28.96
CA ASN A 33 -7.33 -3.05 -27.96
C ASN A 33 -7.89 -3.34 -26.55
N ASP A 34 -9.18 -3.65 -26.45
CA ASP A 34 -9.83 -4.01 -25.19
C ASP A 34 -9.30 -5.33 -24.59
N GLU A 35 -8.91 -6.29 -25.42
CA GLU A 35 -8.30 -7.55 -24.97
C GLU A 35 -6.93 -7.33 -24.33
N GLU A 36 -6.06 -6.51 -24.96
CA GLU A 36 -4.74 -6.20 -24.43
C GLU A 36 -4.81 -5.45 -23.09
N GLN A 37 -5.73 -4.49 -22.99
CA GLN A 37 -6.00 -3.75 -21.75
C GLN A 37 -6.47 -4.69 -20.63
N ASN A 38 -7.34 -5.66 -20.93
CA ASN A 38 -7.80 -6.65 -19.95
C ASN A 38 -6.69 -7.60 -19.48
N ILE A 39 -5.80 -8.01 -20.39
CA ILE A 39 -4.62 -8.80 -20.02
C ILE A 39 -3.75 -8.00 -19.04
N LYS A 40 -3.47 -6.72 -19.35
CA LYS A 40 -2.69 -5.84 -18.46
C LYS A 40 -3.37 -5.61 -17.12
N LEU A 41 -4.69 -5.45 -17.09
CA LEU A 41 -5.43 -5.35 -15.83
C LEU A 41 -5.28 -6.62 -14.97
N HIS A 42 -5.31 -7.80 -15.58
CA HIS A 42 -5.09 -9.06 -14.85
C HIS A 42 -3.67 -9.13 -14.28
N GLU A 43 -2.66 -8.78 -15.07
CA GLU A 43 -1.26 -8.72 -14.61
C GLU A 43 -1.08 -7.72 -13.44
N ILE A 44 -1.67 -6.53 -13.54
CA ILE A 44 -1.67 -5.54 -12.45
C ILE A 44 -2.31 -6.13 -11.19
N THR A 45 -3.45 -6.80 -11.34
CA THR A 45 -4.18 -7.41 -10.22
C THR A 45 -3.34 -8.48 -9.53
N ASP A 46 -2.67 -9.33 -10.30
CA ASP A 46 -1.81 -10.40 -9.76
C ASP A 46 -0.57 -9.83 -9.04
N LEU A 47 0.06 -8.79 -9.60
CA LEU A 47 1.17 -8.10 -8.96
C LEU A 47 0.75 -7.46 -7.63
N LEU A 48 -0.39 -6.78 -7.61
CA LEU A 48 -0.93 -6.17 -6.38
C LEU A 48 -1.25 -7.23 -5.32
N LEU A 49 -1.81 -8.37 -5.72
CA LEU A 49 -2.06 -9.49 -4.81
C LEU A 49 -0.77 -10.05 -4.23
N ALA A 50 0.26 -10.24 -5.06
CA ALA A 50 1.58 -10.69 -4.61
C ALA A 50 2.25 -9.69 -3.67
N ALA A 51 2.01 -8.39 -3.85
CA ALA A 51 2.53 -7.33 -2.99
C ALA A 51 1.87 -7.31 -1.59
N GLY A 52 0.64 -7.85 -1.48
CA GLY A 52 -0.16 -7.91 -0.25
C GLY A 52 -1.48 -7.12 -0.30
N TYR A 53 -1.86 -6.55 -1.45
CA TYR A 53 -3.12 -5.83 -1.61
C TYR A 53 -4.26 -6.74 -2.05
N PHE A 54 -4.90 -7.40 -1.08
CA PHE A 54 -5.93 -8.41 -1.36
C PHE A 54 -7.26 -7.87 -1.91
N ARG A 55 -7.53 -6.57 -1.71
CA ARG A 55 -8.76 -5.92 -2.22
C ARG A 55 -8.87 -5.97 -3.75
N ALA A 56 -7.76 -6.10 -4.48
CA ALA A 56 -7.76 -6.24 -5.92
C ALA A 56 -8.55 -7.47 -6.43
N ARG A 57 -8.71 -8.52 -5.61
CA ARG A 57 -9.44 -9.75 -5.97
C ARG A 57 -10.96 -9.69 -5.73
N ILE A 58 -11.46 -8.63 -5.09
CA ILE A 58 -12.89 -8.52 -4.78
C ILE A 58 -13.70 -8.50 -6.09
N LYS A 59 -14.64 -9.43 -6.20
CA LYS A 59 -15.60 -9.50 -7.31
C LYS A 59 -16.65 -8.41 -7.09
N GLY A 60 -16.85 -7.54 -8.09
CA GLY A 60 -17.77 -6.40 -8.02
C GLY A 60 -17.10 -5.06 -7.80
N LEU A 61 -15.80 -5.02 -7.49
CA LEU A 61 -15.03 -3.78 -7.45
C LEU A 61 -14.66 -3.34 -8.88
N SER A 62 -14.78 -2.04 -9.17
CA SER A 62 -14.45 -1.51 -10.50
C SER A 62 -12.95 -1.67 -10.79
N SER A 63 -12.58 -1.79 -12.07
CA SER A 63 -11.17 -1.86 -12.47
C SER A 63 -10.39 -0.62 -12.02
N PHE A 64 -11.04 0.55 -12.06
CA PHE A 64 -10.49 1.80 -11.53
C PHE A 64 -10.15 1.67 -10.04
N ASP A 65 -11.12 1.26 -9.23
CA ASP A 65 -10.97 1.17 -7.77
C ASP A 65 -9.90 0.15 -7.35
N LYS A 66 -9.78 -0.95 -8.09
CA LYS A 66 -8.72 -1.94 -7.89
C LYS A 66 -7.34 -1.33 -8.09
N VAL A 67 -7.16 -0.62 -9.19
CA VAL A 67 -5.86 -0.05 -9.59
C VAL A 67 -5.52 1.17 -8.74
N VAL A 68 -6.43 2.14 -8.62
CA VAL A 68 -6.22 3.37 -7.85
C VAL A 68 -6.08 3.08 -6.36
N GLY A 69 -6.88 2.16 -5.82
CA GLY A 69 -6.71 1.68 -4.45
C GLY A 69 -5.37 0.98 -4.24
N GLY A 70 -4.91 0.20 -5.23
CA GLY A 70 -3.58 -0.43 -5.22
C GLY A 70 -2.44 0.59 -5.26
N MET A 71 -2.51 1.61 -6.13
CA MET A 71 -1.53 2.70 -6.19
C MET A 71 -1.45 3.43 -4.85
N THR A 72 -2.61 3.80 -4.31
CA THR A 72 -2.72 4.49 -3.02
C THR A 72 -2.10 3.66 -1.91
N TRP A 73 -2.41 2.36 -1.84
CA TRP A 73 -1.84 1.46 -0.86
C TRP A 73 -0.31 1.33 -0.97
N CYS A 74 0.24 1.27 -2.19
CA CYS A 74 1.69 1.25 -2.39
C CYS A 74 2.34 2.56 -1.93
N ILE A 75 1.71 3.71 -2.21
CA ILE A 75 2.21 5.03 -1.79
C ILE A 75 2.18 5.17 -0.26
N ASP A 76 1.10 4.74 0.38
CA ASP A 76 0.94 4.76 1.85
C ASP A 76 1.96 3.83 2.53
N SER A 77 2.16 2.64 1.97
CA SER A 77 3.24 1.71 2.40
C SER A 77 4.64 2.30 2.17
N CYS A 78 4.74 3.29 1.30
CA CYS A 78 5.86 4.19 1.07
C CYS A 78 6.36 4.92 2.32
N ASP A 79 5.50 5.17 3.32
CA ASP A 79 5.77 5.96 4.55
C ASP A 79 6.60 7.24 4.30
N VAL A 80 6.46 7.82 3.11
CA VAL A 80 7.10 9.10 2.78
C VAL A 80 6.20 10.16 3.36
N ASP A 81 6.80 11.18 3.99
CA ASP A 81 6.11 12.35 4.55
C ASP A 81 5.48 13.17 3.41
N ILE A 82 4.40 12.62 2.87
CA ILE A 82 3.62 13.15 1.78
C ILE A 82 2.43 13.78 2.48
N ASP A 83 2.43 15.12 2.54
CA ASP A 83 1.32 15.97 3.02
C ASP A 83 0.11 15.93 2.06
N VAL A 84 -0.30 14.72 1.67
CA VAL A 84 -1.45 14.44 0.81
C VAL A 84 -2.16 13.22 1.36
N ASP A 85 -3.25 13.47 2.07
CA ASP A 85 -4.20 12.44 2.47
C ASP A 85 -4.81 11.80 1.21
N LEU A 86 -4.27 10.65 0.82
CA LEU A 86 -4.85 9.77 -0.18
C LEU A 86 -5.94 8.92 0.48
N LEU A 87 -7.04 9.56 0.89
CA LEU A 87 -8.22 8.87 1.40
C LEU A 87 -8.93 8.17 0.25
N PHE A 88 -8.59 6.90 0.04
CA PHE A 88 -9.33 6.05 -0.89
C PHE A 88 -10.59 5.50 -0.22
N GLN A 89 -11.73 5.70 -0.89
CA GLN A 89 -13.00 5.07 -0.56
C GLN A 89 -13.56 4.39 -1.81
N GLU A 90 -14.32 3.32 -1.62
CA GLU A 90 -14.97 2.62 -2.73
C GLU A 90 -16.22 3.44 -3.16
N ASN A 91 -16.51 3.52 -4.47
CA ASN A 91 -17.62 4.31 -5.06
C ASN A 91 -17.49 5.84 -4.96
N LEU A 92 -16.29 6.39 -5.15
CA LEU A 92 -16.07 7.83 -5.22
C LEU A 92 -16.91 8.48 -6.34
N THR A 93 -17.42 9.68 -6.06
CA THR A 93 -18.04 10.53 -7.08
C THR A 93 -17.03 10.86 -8.19
N ILE A 94 -17.51 11.17 -9.39
CA ILE A 94 -16.62 11.44 -10.54
C ILE A 94 -15.61 12.55 -10.24
N GLY A 95 -16.03 13.62 -9.54
CA GLY A 95 -15.13 14.72 -9.14
C GLY A 95 -14.08 14.29 -8.12
N GLN A 96 -14.42 13.40 -7.18
CA GLN A 96 -13.46 12.85 -6.23
C GLN A 96 -12.47 11.90 -6.91
N ARG A 97 -12.92 11.09 -7.87
CA ARG A 97 -12.05 10.23 -8.68
C ARG A 97 -11.01 11.06 -9.43
N ILE A 98 -11.44 12.16 -10.05
CA ILE A 98 -10.56 13.08 -10.76
C ILE A 98 -9.51 13.66 -9.81
N SER A 99 -9.96 14.26 -8.71
CA SER A 99 -9.06 14.86 -7.73
C SER A 99 -8.07 13.85 -7.13
N LEU A 100 -8.51 12.61 -6.87
CA LEU A 100 -7.64 11.55 -6.36
C LEU A 100 -6.56 11.16 -7.37
N THR A 101 -6.90 11.03 -8.66
CA THR A 101 -5.91 10.71 -9.70
C THR A 101 -4.86 11.81 -9.86
N GLU A 102 -5.27 13.08 -9.79
CA GLU A 102 -4.35 14.21 -9.85
C GLU A 102 -3.38 14.23 -8.66
N LYS A 103 -3.90 13.95 -7.46
CA LYS A 103 -3.09 13.82 -6.24
C LYS A 103 -2.06 12.70 -6.37
N ILE A 104 -2.47 11.52 -6.85
CA ILE A 104 -1.55 10.40 -7.08
C ILE A 104 -0.43 10.80 -8.04
N VAL A 105 -0.77 11.40 -9.18
CA VAL A 105 0.22 11.86 -10.18
C VAL A 105 1.17 12.90 -9.59
N ALA A 106 0.68 13.81 -8.75
CA ALA A 106 1.51 14.81 -8.07
C ALA A 106 2.49 14.20 -7.04
N VAL A 107 2.20 13.00 -6.52
CA VAL A 107 3.03 12.30 -5.54
C VAL A 107 4.14 11.48 -6.19
N LEU A 108 3.93 10.94 -7.40
CA LEU A 108 4.92 10.10 -8.09
C LEU A 108 6.31 10.76 -8.24
N PRO A 109 6.43 12.07 -8.58
CA PRO A 109 7.72 12.75 -8.62
C PRO A 109 8.41 12.83 -7.25
N LYS A 110 7.64 12.99 -6.15
CA LYS A 110 8.18 13.03 -4.78
C LYS A 110 8.79 11.68 -4.38
N LEU A 111 8.19 10.60 -4.86
CA LEU A 111 8.72 9.23 -4.72
C LEU A 111 9.89 8.93 -5.68
N LYS A 112 10.25 9.86 -6.58
CA LYS A 112 11.28 9.67 -7.63
C LYS A 112 10.93 8.55 -8.62
N CYS A 113 9.64 8.38 -8.92
CA CYS A 113 9.20 7.45 -9.96
C CYS A 113 9.74 7.89 -11.34
N PRO A 114 10.40 6.99 -12.11
CA PRO A 114 10.94 7.33 -13.43
C PRO A 114 9.86 7.36 -14.53
N HIS A 115 8.68 6.78 -14.26
CA HIS A 115 7.60 6.68 -15.23
C HIS A 115 6.66 7.88 -15.11
N ARG A 116 6.40 8.54 -16.24
CA ARG A 116 5.44 9.64 -16.32
C ARG A 116 4.06 9.09 -16.67
N ILE A 117 3.06 9.55 -15.95
CA ILE A 117 1.66 9.20 -16.18
C ILE A 117 0.80 10.44 -15.93
N GLU A 118 -0.20 10.64 -16.79
CA GLU A 118 -1.13 11.76 -16.67
C GLU A 118 -2.45 11.31 -16.04
N PRO A 119 -3.20 12.20 -15.35
CA PRO A 119 -4.44 11.82 -14.66
C PRO A 119 -5.49 11.21 -15.59
N HIS A 120 -5.56 11.68 -16.84
CA HIS A 120 -6.50 11.18 -17.84
C HIS A 120 -6.22 9.72 -18.22
N GLN A 121 -4.96 9.26 -18.17
CA GLN A 121 -4.61 7.87 -18.47
C GLN A 121 -5.14 6.93 -17.38
N ILE A 122 -5.10 7.37 -16.12
CA ILE A 122 -5.64 6.61 -14.98
C ILE A 122 -7.17 6.59 -15.03
N GLN A 123 -7.80 7.72 -15.36
CA GLN A 123 -9.26 7.82 -15.49
C GLN A 123 -9.79 7.04 -16.70
N GLY A 124 -9.06 7.07 -17.82
CA GLY A 124 -9.35 6.37 -19.07
C GLY A 124 -9.00 4.88 -19.04
N LEU A 125 -8.51 4.36 -17.91
CA LEU A 125 -8.16 2.94 -17.72
C LEU A 125 -7.12 2.44 -18.72
N ASP A 126 -6.13 3.27 -19.03
CA ASP A 126 -5.02 2.90 -19.91
C ASP A 126 -3.98 2.06 -19.15
N PHE A 127 -4.30 0.78 -18.95
CA PHE A 127 -3.50 -0.17 -18.20
C PHE A 127 -2.11 -0.40 -18.79
N ILE A 128 -1.92 -0.18 -20.09
CA ILE A 128 -0.61 -0.27 -20.74
C ILE A 128 0.37 0.72 -20.11
N HIS A 129 -0.06 1.97 -19.92
CA HIS A 129 0.76 3.01 -19.31
C HIS A 129 0.74 2.98 -17.78
N ILE A 130 -0.35 2.48 -17.17
CA ILE A 130 -0.43 2.33 -15.71
C ILE A 130 0.46 1.18 -15.21
N PHE A 131 0.57 0.09 -15.97
CA PHE A 131 1.33 -1.11 -15.60
C PHE A 131 2.77 -0.82 -15.13
N PRO A 132 3.63 -0.10 -15.88
CA PRO A 132 5.00 0.18 -15.45
C PRO A 132 5.06 1.01 -14.16
N VAL A 133 4.10 1.92 -13.95
CA VAL A 133 4.00 2.72 -12.71
C VAL A 133 3.68 1.82 -11.52
N ILE A 134 2.71 0.92 -11.66
CA ILE A 134 2.36 -0.07 -10.63
C ILE A 134 3.54 -0.98 -10.32
N GLN A 135 4.21 -1.52 -11.34
CA GLN A 135 5.34 -2.42 -11.17
C GLN A 135 6.46 -1.74 -10.35
N TRP A 136 6.74 -0.48 -10.67
CA TRP A 136 7.72 0.32 -9.94
C TRP A 136 7.26 0.61 -8.50
N LEU A 137 6.01 1.03 -8.30
CA LEU A 137 5.44 1.32 -6.98
C LEU A 137 5.48 0.10 -6.06
N ILE A 138 5.11 -1.08 -6.57
CA ILE A 138 5.14 -2.33 -5.82
C ILE A 138 6.57 -2.64 -5.39
N LYS A 139 7.52 -2.61 -6.33
CA LYS A 139 8.94 -2.86 -6.04
C LYS A 139 9.45 -1.91 -4.96
N HIS A 140 9.20 -0.61 -5.14
CA HIS A 140 9.65 0.42 -4.20
C HIS A 140 9.01 0.25 -2.81
N SER A 141 7.71 -0.05 -2.75
CA SER A 141 7.01 -0.27 -1.47
C SER A 141 7.50 -1.50 -0.71
N ILE A 142 7.90 -2.57 -1.41
CA ILE A 142 8.47 -3.77 -0.77
C ILE A 142 9.85 -3.46 -0.21
N GLU A 143 10.70 -2.77 -0.97
CA GLU A 143 12.05 -2.35 -0.54
C GLU A 143 11.95 -1.47 0.72
N ARG A 144 11.11 -0.43 0.70
CA ARG A 144 10.88 0.46 1.85
C ARG A 144 10.35 -0.26 3.08
N ARG A 145 9.38 -1.17 2.92
CA ARG A 145 8.86 -1.96 4.05
C ARG A 145 9.93 -2.86 4.65
N LYS A 146 10.83 -3.41 3.83
CA LYS A 146 11.93 -4.25 4.31
C LYS A 146 12.94 -3.44 5.13
N GLU A 147 13.36 -2.29 4.63
CA GLU A 147 14.27 -1.35 5.33
C GLU A 147 13.65 -0.88 6.65
N MET A 148 12.38 -0.48 6.61
CA MET A 148 11.66 -0.03 7.79
C MET A 148 11.49 -1.17 8.82
N CYS A 149 11.19 -2.39 8.38
CA CYS A 149 11.09 -3.56 9.25
C CYS A 149 12.42 -3.88 9.94
N GLU A 150 13.53 -3.77 9.22
CA GLU A 150 14.88 -3.94 9.78
C GLU A 150 15.19 -2.86 10.82
N SER A 151 14.91 -1.59 10.50
CA SER A 151 15.07 -0.48 11.45
C SER A 151 14.22 -0.64 12.71
N TYR A 152 12.96 -1.06 12.59
CA TYR A 152 12.09 -1.34 13.74
C TYR A 152 12.59 -2.51 14.58
N LYS A 153 13.12 -3.57 13.96
CA LYS A 153 13.72 -4.69 14.70
C LYS A 153 14.94 -4.24 15.48
N ASP A 154 15.84 -3.50 14.85
CA ASP A 154 17.02 -2.95 15.51
C ASP A 154 16.65 -2.03 16.66
N TYR A 155 15.65 -1.17 16.46
CA TYR A 155 15.10 -0.33 17.50
C TYR A 155 14.52 -1.15 18.65
N ALA A 156 13.69 -2.17 18.37
CA ALA A 156 13.09 -3.02 19.38
C ALA A 156 14.16 -3.78 20.19
N VAL A 157 15.19 -4.31 19.54
CA VAL A 157 16.33 -4.98 20.21
C VAL A 157 17.10 -3.98 21.09
N LYS A 158 17.37 -2.77 20.58
CA LYS A 158 18.03 -1.71 21.37
C LYS A 158 17.22 -1.33 22.59
N GLN A 159 15.90 -1.12 22.45
CA GLN A 159 15.00 -0.81 23.55
C GLN A 159 14.95 -1.93 24.58
N PHE A 160 14.83 -3.18 24.12
CA PHE A 160 14.85 -4.35 25.01
C PHE A 160 16.17 -4.44 25.80
N ASN A 161 17.31 -4.28 25.12
CA ASN A 161 18.62 -4.34 25.76
C ASN A 161 18.82 -3.20 26.77
N GLN A 162 18.35 -1.99 26.47
CA GLN A 162 18.36 -0.90 27.42
C GLN A 162 17.53 -1.24 28.65
N GLN A 163 16.28 -1.66 28.47
CA GLN A 163 15.38 -2.00 29.57
C GLN A 163 15.94 -3.15 30.45
N TYR A 164 16.46 -4.19 29.82
CA TYR A 164 17.04 -5.35 30.51
C TYR A 164 18.33 -4.98 31.25
N THR A 165 19.23 -4.24 30.60
CA THR A 165 20.48 -3.76 31.21
C THR A 165 20.21 -2.84 32.41
N MET A 166 19.26 -1.91 32.26
CA MET A 166 18.86 -1.02 33.36
C MET A 166 18.28 -1.80 34.55
N THR A 167 17.55 -2.88 34.29
CA THR A 167 16.98 -3.74 35.34
C THR A 167 18.07 -4.50 36.10
N LYS A 168 19.03 -5.12 35.39
CA LYS A 168 20.18 -5.81 36.02
C LYS A 168 21.06 -4.88 36.84
N ILE A 169 21.30 -3.65 36.37
CA ILE A 169 22.08 -2.64 37.12
C ILE A 169 21.34 -2.24 38.41
N LYS A 170 20.00 -2.07 38.35
CA LYS A 170 19.19 -1.77 39.54
C LYS A 170 19.21 -2.91 40.57
N GLU A 171 19.16 -4.17 40.12
CA GLU A 171 19.26 -5.32 41.03
C GLU A 171 20.65 -5.44 41.66
N SER A 172 21.70 -5.32 40.84
CA SER A 172 23.09 -5.38 41.30
C SER A 172 23.41 -4.28 42.31
N SER A 173 22.91 -3.06 42.08
CA SER A 173 23.08 -1.93 43.00
C SER A 173 22.28 -2.11 44.30
N LYS A 174 21.08 -2.67 44.25
CA LYS A 174 20.32 -3.07 45.46
C LYS A 174 21.08 -4.12 46.28
N LEU A 175 21.66 -5.13 45.62
CA LEU A 175 22.43 -6.18 46.28
C LEU A 175 23.68 -5.61 46.98
N ARG A 176 24.43 -4.75 46.28
CA ARG A 176 25.60 -4.04 46.83
C ARG A 176 25.25 -3.19 48.04
N LYS A 177 24.14 -2.42 47.98
CA LYS A 177 23.67 -1.61 49.12
C LYS A 177 23.31 -2.47 50.33
N LYS A 178 22.64 -3.62 50.13
CA LYS A 178 22.36 -4.58 51.21
C LYS A 178 23.64 -5.11 51.85
N LEU A 179 24.62 -5.53 51.04
CA LEU A 179 25.91 -6.02 51.51
C LEU A 179 26.67 -4.98 52.35
N ILE A 180 26.77 -3.74 51.87
CA ILE A 180 27.43 -2.64 52.59
C ILE A 180 26.73 -2.38 53.94
N CYS A 181 25.40 -2.35 53.96
CA CYS A 181 24.63 -2.17 55.19
C CYS A 181 24.91 -3.29 56.20
N SER A 182 24.98 -4.54 55.76
CA SER A 182 25.32 -5.68 56.60
C SER A 182 26.75 -5.59 57.15
N ILE A 183 27.73 -5.22 56.33
CA ILE A 183 29.13 -5.05 56.74
C ILE A 183 29.27 -3.94 57.78
N ASN A 184 28.64 -2.78 57.56
CA ASN A 184 28.65 -1.68 58.52
C ASN A 184 28.03 -2.08 59.86
N LYS A 185 26.92 -2.84 59.85
CA LYS A 185 26.30 -3.37 61.07
C LYS A 185 27.21 -4.33 61.84
N ILE A 186 28.09 -5.07 61.17
CA ILE A 186 29.06 -5.97 61.82
C ILE A 186 30.23 -5.15 62.40
N GLN A 187 30.73 -4.16 61.66
CA GLN A 187 31.83 -3.30 62.13
C GLN A 187 31.45 -2.48 63.36
N VAL A 188 30.23 -1.91 63.40
CA VAL A 188 29.72 -1.20 64.58
C VAL A 188 29.64 -2.14 65.79
N ARG A 189 29.09 -3.35 65.60
CA ARG A 189 28.97 -4.36 66.66
C ARG A 189 30.32 -4.84 67.21
N ASN A 190 31.36 -4.86 66.39
CA ASN A 190 32.71 -5.23 66.81
C ASN A 190 33.42 -4.08 67.54
N LYS A 191 33.09 -2.82 67.24
CA LYS A 191 33.59 -1.65 67.96
C LYS A 191 32.97 -1.48 69.35
N GLU A 192 31.73 -1.91 69.56
CA GLU A 192 31.06 -1.89 70.87
C GLU A 192 31.53 -3.00 71.83
N LYS A 193 32.35 -3.95 71.34
CA LYS A 193 32.86 -5.09 72.10
C LYS A 193 34.33 -4.96 72.52
N ILE A 194 34.96 -3.81 72.27
CA ILE A 194 36.30 -3.42 72.73
C ILE A 194 36.13 -2.26 73.70
#